data_AF-A0A0Q9T6U3-F1
#
_entry.id   AF-A0A0Q9T6U3-F1
#
_cell.length_a   1.000
_cell.length_b   1.000
_cell.length_c   1.000
_cell.angle_alpha   90.00
_cell.angle_beta   90.00
_cell.angle_gamma   90.00
#
_symmetry.space_group_name_H-M   'P 1'
#
loop_
_entity.id
_entity.type
_entity.pdbx_description
1 polymer ?
#
loop_
_entity_poly.entity_id
_entity_poly.type
_entity_poly.pdbx_seq_one_letter_code
_entity_poly.pdbx_strand_id
1 'polypeptide(L)'
;MPLTKQALPLSASPRAVADARRWVRDICLELDREDLVECAELGVSELTTNAVLHGVEPIAVRVRGTASHPRIEVSDGSSQPPTPPSLTSDPEEFLTTFGRGLSIVAMSSVAWGASIEPDGKVVWFEPAAEVREDGGAEAVIDSTVEDEPPPVSEDAREIRLLGVDLRLYSSLSRQYYELRRELRLLAVAHQDHYPLAADLSAMFASFERQIPGDLHRAVRAARRNGARAVDVSMRMEPEASAIVSTMIEMFDLADAFCKAERLLSLQRTPDQRSFHLWYLGEMVRQLAGEQPRSWHSEGGGSGIVDAQHVS
;
A
#
# COMPACT_ATOMS: atom_id res chain seq x y z
N MET A 1 16.75 5.92 -14.34
CA MET A 1 17.16 6.00 -12.91
C MET A 1 15.89 6.01 -12.07
N PRO A 2 15.80 5.19 -11.01
CA PRO A 2 14.67 5.20 -10.11
C PRO A 2 14.56 6.54 -9.37
N LEU A 3 13.36 7.11 -9.30
CA LEU A 3 13.09 8.33 -8.55
C LEU A 3 12.38 8.00 -7.26
N THR A 4 13.00 8.37 -6.15
CA THR A 4 12.34 8.44 -4.86
C THR A 4 12.79 9.72 -4.19
N LYS A 5 11.94 10.74 -4.26
CA LYS A 5 12.14 12.00 -3.52
C LYS A 5 11.58 11.82 -2.10
N GLN A 6 12.20 12.48 -1.13
CA GLN A 6 11.63 12.54 0.23
C GLN A 6 10.23 13.14 0.15
N ALA A 7 9.27 12.57 0.88
CA ALA A 7 7.92 13.10 0.90
C ALA A 7 7.91 14.51 1.50
N LEU A 8 7.13 15.41 0.90
CA LEU A 8 6.79 16.71 1.46
C LEU A 8 5.61 16.53 2.42
N PRO A 9 5.82 16.64 3.75
CA PRO A 9 4.69 16.68 4.68
C PRO A 9 3.91 17.98 4.47
N LEU A 10 2.58 17.87 4.40
CA LEU A 10 1.69 19.01 4.30
C LEU A 10 0.99 19.25 5.63
N SER A 11 0.96 20.50 6.05
CA SER A 11 0.06 20.95 7.13
C SER A 11 -1.33 21.15 6.55
N ALA A 12 -2.40 20.91 7.32
CA ALA A 12 -3.76 21.28 6.94
C ALA A 12 -3.94 22.82 6.96
N SER A 13 -3.28 23.51 6.03
CA SER A 13 -3.31 24.96 5.88
C SER A 13 -3.63 25.36 4.44
N PRO A 14 -4.17 26.57 4.20
CA PRO A 14 -4.45 27.07 2.85
C PRO A 14 -3.21 27.14 1.93
N ARG A 15 -1.99 27.03 2.49
CA ARG A 15 -0.74 27.03 1.72
C ARG A 15 -0.36 25.66 1.18
N ALA A 16 -0.91 24.57 1.72
CA ALA A 16 -0.56 23.21 1.37
C ALA A 16 -0.61 22.94 -0.14
N VAL A 17 -1.65 23.44 -0.82
CA VAL A 17 -1.82 23.30 -2.27
C VAL A 17 -0.75 24.07 -3.05
N ALA A 18 -0.41 25.28 -2.61
CA ALA A 18 0.62 26.09 -3.25
C ALA A 18 2.03 25.49 -3.05
N ASP A 19 2.30 24.95 -1.87
CA ASP A 19 3.56 24.29 -1.54
C ASP A 19 3.71 22.99 -2.34
N ALA A 20 2.65 22.17 -2.42
CA ALA A 20 2.62 20.95 -3.24
C ALA A 20 2.86 21.23 -4.72
N ARG A 21 2.19 22.23 -5.30
CA ARG A 21 2.39 22.64 -6.70
C ARG A 21 3.84 23.04 -6.98
N ARG A 22 4.39 23.94 -6.17
CA ARG A 22 5.77 24.41 -6.35
C ARG A 22 6.75 23.26 -6.26
N TRP A 23 6.58 22.39 -5.26
CA TRP A 23 7.45 21.26 -5.05
C TRP A 23 7.41 20.26 -6.22
N VAL A 24 6.23 19.97 -6.75
CA VAL A 24 6.08 19.09 -7.93
C VAL A 24 6.67 19.74 -9.19
N ARG A 25 6.44 21.04 -9.41
CA ARG A 25 7.06 21.79 -10.52
C ARG A 25 8.58 21.68 -10.47
N ASP A 26 9.17 21.98 -9.33
CA ASP A 26 10.63 21.95 -9.17
C ASP A 26 11.18 20.55 -9.49
N ILE A 27 10.48 19.49 -9.08
CA ILE A 27 10.84 18.12 -9.44
C ILE A 27 10.73 17.89 -10.95
N CYS A 28 9.64 18.29 -11.62
CA CYS A 28 9.52 18.13 -13.07
C CYS A 28 10.68 18.81 -13.82
N LEU A 29 11.09 20.01 -13.37
CA LEU A 29 12.24 20.72 -13.94
C LEU A 29 13.56 20.00 -13.68
N GLU A 30 13.77 19.46 -12.47
CA GLU A 30 14.95 18.64 -12.13
C GLU A 30 15.06 17.36 -12.96
N LEU A 31 13.95 16.89 -13.53
CA LEU A 31 13.88 15.69 -14.37
C LEU A 31 14.00 15.99 -15.86
N ASP A 32 14.21 17.25 -16.24
CA ASP A 32 14.16 17.73 -17.63
C ASP A 32 12.81 17.41 -18.30
N ARG A 33 11.71 17.49 -17.53
CA ARG A 33 10.33 17.21 -17.96
C ARG A 33 9.42 18.44 -17.83
N GLU A 34 9.85 19.53 -18.45
CA GLU A 34 9.07 20.77 -18.56
C GLU A 34 7.69 20.54 -19.18
N ASP A 35 7.60 19.58 -20.11
CA ASP A 35 6.37 19.15 -20.77
C ASP A 35 5.31 18.61 -19.79
N LEU A 36 5.69 18.13 -18.62
CA LEU A 36 4.74 17.59 -17.63
C LEU A 36 4.23 18.62 -16.62
N VAL A 37 4.85 19.80 -16.53
CA VAL A 37 4.65 20.75 -15.41
C VAL A 37 3.19 21.16 -15.26
N GLU A 38 2.52 21.47 -16.36
CA GLU A 38 1.12 21.95 -16.33
C GLU A 38 0.19 20.89 -15.75
N CYS A 39 0.19 19.68 -16.32
CA CYS A 39 -0.64 18.58 -15.86
C CYS A 39 -0.25 18.11 -14.44
N ALA A 40 1.03 18.15 -14.10
CA ALA A 40 1.52 17.80 -12.77
C ALA A 40 1.02 18.77 -11.69
N GLU A 41 1.04 20.07 -11.95
CA GLU A 41 0.50 21.07 -11.02
C GLU A 41 -1.03 21.00 -10.91
N LEU A 42 -1.71 20.74 -12.01
CA LEU A 42 -3.16 20.60 -12.06
C LEU A 42 -3.60 19.41 -11.19
N GLY A 43 -3.08 18.22 -11.46
CA GLY A 43 -3.46 17.01 -10.74
C GLY A 43 -3.07 17.06 -9.25
N VAL A 44 -1.88 17.58 -8.91
CA VAL A 44 -1.48 17.67 -7.49
C VAL A 44 -2.33 18.68 -6.72
N SER A 45 -2.83 19.73 -7.39
CA SER A 45 -3.71 20.71 -6.75
C SER A 45 -5.03 20.08 -6.33
N GLU A 46 -5.64 19.31 -7.22
CA GLU A 46 -6.90 18.62 -6.94
C GLU A 46 -6.73 17.57 -5.85
N LEU A 47 -5.70 16.71 -5.95
CA LEU A 47 -5.46 15.68 -4.95
C LEU A 47 -5.12 16.27 -3.57
N THR A 48 -4.32 17.34 -3.52
CA THR A 48 -3.98 18.01 -2.27
C THR A 48 -5.20 18.71 -1.66
N THR A 49 -6.03 19.35 -2.49
CA THR A 49 -7.27 19.98 -2.03
C THR A 49 -8.21 18.94 -1.43
N ASN A 50 -8.37 17.79 -2.10
CA ASN A 50 -9.17 16.68 -1.59
C ASN A 50 -8.63 16.15 -0.25
N ALA A 51 -7.31 15.96 -0.13
CA ALA A 51 -6.70 15.48 1.11
C ALA A 51 -6.84 16.50 2.26
N VAL A 52 -6.68 17.79 2.00
CA VAL A 52 -6.78 18.84 3.04
C VAL A 52 -8.22 19.05 3.50
N LEU A 53 -9.20 19.00 2.59
CA LEU A 53 -10.60 19.21 2.93
C LEU A 53 -11.28 17.97 3.54
N HIS A 54 -10.85 16.77 3.13
CA HIS A 54 -11.59 15.53 3.38
C HIS A 54 -10.73 14.37 3.90
N GLY A 55 -9.41 14.52 3.90
CA GLY A 55 -8.49 13.51 4.44
C GLY A 55 -8.35 13.61 5.96
N VAL A 56 -7.54 12.70 6.50
CA VAL A 56 -7.15 12.70 7.92
C VAL A 56 -5.64 12.91 8.00
N GLU A 57 -5.15 13.71 8.94
CA GLU A 57 -3.69 13.86 9.11
C GLU A 57 -3.03 12.53 9.55
N PRO A 58 -1.79 12.25 9.15
CA PRO A 58 -0.86 13.13 8.41
C PRO A 58 -1.09 13.13 6.90
N ILE A 59 -0.96 14.31 6.28
CA ILE A 59 -1.03 14.48 4.81
C ILE A 59 0.38 14.67 4.25
N ALA A 60 0.71 14.03 3.13
CA ALA A 60 1.99 14.20 2.47
C ALA A 60 1.90 14.04 0.94
N VAL A 61 2.80 14.71 0.23
CA VAL A 61 3.01 14.55 -1.22
C VAL A 61 4.33 13.84 -1.47
N ARG A 62 4.39 12.93 -2.43
CA ARG A 62 5.62 12.25 -2.84
C ARG A 62 5.70 12.14 -4.36
N VAL A 63 6.92 12.14 -4.91
CA VAL A 63 7.19 11.73 -6.29
C VAL A 63 7.96 10.42 -6.31
N ARG A 64 7.43 9.46 -7.07
CA ARG A 64 8.00 8.12 -7.34
C ARG A 64 8.08 7.85 -8.84
N GLY A 65 8.48 6.64 -9.24
CA GLY A 65 8.53 6.23 -10.64
C GLY A 65 9.91 6.39 -11.26
N THR A 66 9.95 6.75 -12.54
CA THR A 66 11.19 6.98 -13.28
C THR A 66 11.24 8.43 -13.78
N ALA A 67 12.41 8.92 -14.20
CA ALA A 67 12.51 10.25 -14.82
C ALA A 67 11.60 10.41 -16.04
N SER A 68 11.35 9.33 -16.78
CA SER A 68 10.46 9.32 -17.94
C SER A 68 8.98 9.22 -17.57
N HIS A 69 8.67 8.65 -16.40
CA HIS A 69 7.30 8.47 -15.92
C HIS A 69 7.25 8.80 -14.43
N PRO A 70 7.35 10.10 -14.06
CA PRO A 70 7.24 10.50 -12.67
C PRO A 70 5.79 10.35 -12.23
N ARG A 71 5.61 9.81 -11.04
CA ARG A 71 4.30 9.65 -10.43
C ARG A 71 4.19 10.51 -9.19
N ILE A 72 3.12 11.28 -9.10
CA ILE A 72 2.81 12.11 -7.95
C ILE A 72 1.79 11.38 -7.08
N GLU A 73 2.06 11.35 -5.78
CA GLU A 73 1.25 10.65 -4.78
C GLU A 73 0.84 11.64 -3.70
N VAL A 74 -0.42 11.61 -3.30
CA VAL A 74 -0.94 12.31 -2.12
C VAL A 74 -1.48 11.27 -1.16
N SER A 75 -0.92 11.22 0.04
CA SER A 75 -1.34 10.30 1.10
C SER A 75 -2.03 11.04 2.23
N ASP A 76 -3.08 10.45 2.80
CA ASP A 76 -3.71 10.87 4.05
C ASP A 76 -4.13 9.66 4.90
N GLY A 77 -4.50 9.87 6.16
CA GLY A 77 -4.88 8.84 7.14
C GLY A 77 -6.32 8.32 7.03
N SER A 78 -7.09 8.75 6.02
CA SER A 78 -8.45 8.25 5.79
C SER A 78 -8.44 6.93 5.04
N SER A 79 -9.25 5.97 5.48
CA SER A 79 -9.48 4.71 4.76
C SER A 79 -10.72 4.77 3.84
N GLN A 80 -11.32 5.94 3.64
CA GLN A 80 -12.46 6.08 2.73
C GLN A 80 -11.99 6.12 1.26
N PRO A 81 -12.53 5.25 0.39
CA PRO A 81 -12.23 5.28 -1.03
C PRO A 81 -12.52 6.66 -1.65
N PRO A 82 -11.69 7.16 -2.58
CA PRO A 82 -12.17 8.19 -3.50
C PRO A 82 -13.21 7.57 -4.43
N THR A 83 -14.38 8.17 -4.56
CA THR A 83 -15.42 7.74 -5.49
C THR A 83 -15.10 8.26 -6.89
N PRO A 84 -14.75 7.39 -7.87
CA PRO A 84 -14.41 7.83 -9.22
C PRO A 84 -15.69 8.24 -9.99
N PRO A 85 -15.58 9.13 -11.00
CA PRO A 85 -16.73 9.62 -11.76
C PRO A 85 -17.53 8.51 -12.47
N SER A 86 -16.89 7.42 -12.88
CA SER A 86 -17.55 6.31 -13.59
C SER A 86 -18.41 5.40 -12.71
N LEU A 87 -18.28 5.48 -11.38
CA LEU A 87 -19.06 4.69 -10.43
C LEU A 87 -20.22 5.45 -9.80
N THR A 88 -20.37 6.75 -10.08
CA THR A 88 -21.49 7.54 -9.57
C THR A 88 -22.74 7.25 -10.41
N SER A 89 -23.71 6.55 -9.82
CA SER A 89 -25.03 6.29 -10.44
C SER A 89 -25.97 7.49 -10.34
N ASP A 90 -25.57 8.51 -9.57
CA ASP A 90 -26.38 9.69 -9.27
C ASP A 90 -25.89 10.93 -10.04
N PRO A 91 -26.69 11.46 -10.99
CA PRO A 91 -26.35 12.66 -11.76
C PRO A 91 -26.10 13.92 -10.91
N GLU A 92 -26.67 14.00 -9.69
CA GLU A 92 -26.44 15.12 -8.79
C GLU A 92 -25.07 15.05 -8.10
N GLU A 93 -24.53 13.85 -7.89
CA GLU A 93 -23.20 13.63 -7.29
C GLU A 93 -22.08 13.91 -8.31
N PHE A 94 -22.35 13.71 -9.60
CA PHE A 94 -21.49 14.14 -10.72
C PHE A 94 -21.27 15.67 -10.75
N LEU A 95 -22.21 16.44 -10.17
CA LEU A 95 -22.16 17.90 -10.07
C LEU A 95 -21.53 18.39 -8.75
N THR A 96 -21.14 17.49 -7.84
CA THR A 96 -20.39 17.86 -6.63
C THR A 96 -18.92 18.14 -6.96
N THR A 97 -18.29 19.03 -6.18
CA THR A 97 -16.88 19.42 -6.32
C THR A 97 -15.92 18.22 -6.38
N PHE A 98 -16.27 17.10 -5.73
CA PHE A 98 -15.50 15.87 -5.67
C PHE A 98 -15.35 15.15 -7.02
N GLY A 99 -16.43 15.04 -7.80
CA GLY A 99 -16.41 14.40 -9.13
C GLY A 99 -15.65 15.22 -10.17
N ARG A 100 -15.65 16.55 -10.02
CA ARG A 100 -14.90 17.47 -10.89
C ARG A 100 -13.38 17.40 -10.67
N GLY A 101 -12.93 17.36 -9.41
CA GLY A 101 -11.50 17.30 -9.10
C GLY A 101 -10.83 16.02 -9.61
N LEU A 102 -11.49 14.87 -9.44
CA LEU A 102 -10.97 13.60 -9.98
C LEU A 102 -11.08 13.51 -11.51
N SER A 103 -12.05 14.20 -12.14
CA SER A 103 -12.10 14.33 -13.60
C SER A 103 -10.91 15.13 -14.13
N ILE A 104 -10.50 16.19 -13.43
CA ILE A 104 -9.32 16.98 -13.74
C ILE A 104 -8.04 16.12 -13.62
N VAL A 105 -7.94 15.30 -12.57
CA VAL A 105 -6.84 14.32 -12.42
C VAL A 105 -6.84 13.31 -13.57
N ALA A 106 -8.01 12.78 -13.95
CA ALA A 106 -8.13 11.83 -15.06
C ALA A 106 -7.70 12.44 -16.40
N MET A 107 -8.10 13.68 -16.69
CA MET A 107 -7.73 14.36 -17.94
C MET A 107 -6.27 14.79 -17.98
N SER A 108 -5.66 15.11 -16.83
CA SER A 108 -4.25 15.52 -16.73
C SER A 108 -3.28 14.35 -16.52
N SER A 109 -3.74 13.11 -16.64
CA SER A 109 -2.91 11.95 -16.39
C SER A 109 -2.93 10.92 -17.51
N VAL A 110 -1.81 10.21 -17.66
CA VAL A 110 -1.74 8.97 -18.45
C VAL A 110 -2.31 7.79 -17.68
N ALA A 111 -2.21 7.83 -16.35
CA ALA A 111 -2.77 6.86 -15.43
C ALA A 111 -3.01 7.51 -14.07
N TRP A 112 -4.09 7.16 -13.39
CA TRP A 112 -4.32 7.55 -12.01
C TRP A 112 -5.04 6.46 -11.24
N GLY A 113 -5.02 6.57 -9.91
CA GLY A 113 -5.66 5.58 -9.07
C GLY A 113 -5.58 5.90 -7.59
N ALA A 114 -6.07 4.97 -6.79
CA ALA A 114 -6.05 5.07 -5.35
C ALA A 114 -5.73 3.72 -4.72
N SER A 115 -4.84 3.72 -3.73
CA SER A 115 -4.59 2.58 -2.85
C SER A 115 -5.20 2.90 -1.50
N ILE A 116 -6.15 2.09 -1.06
CA ILE A 116 -6.87 2.30 0.19
C ILE A 116 -6.39 1.26 1.19
N GLU A 117 -5.69 1.78 2.18
CA GLU A 117 -5.23 1.05 3.34
C GLU A 117 -6.17 1.32 4.51
N PRO A 118 -6.21 0.44 5.50
CA PRO A 118 -7.11 0.67 6.63
C PRO A 118 -6.65 1.80 7.57
N ASP A 119 -5.40 2.28 7.48
CA ASP A 119 -4.86 3.44 8.22
C ASP A 119 -4.50 4.64 7.34
N GLY A 120 -4.94 4.63 6.08
CA GLY A 120 -4.74 5.73 5.16
C GLY A 120 -5.08 5.41 3.72
N LYS A 121 -5.06 6.42 2.87
CA LYS A 121 -5.21 6.25 1.43
C LYS A 121 -4.11 7.00 0.73
N VAL A 122 -3.70 6.47 -0.40
CA VAL A 122 -2.78 7.13 -1.33
C VAL A 122 -3.52 7.28 -2.64
N VAL A 123 -3.80 8.52 -3.02
CA VAL A 123 -4.30 8.84 -4.37
C VAL A 123 -3.10 9.29 -5.20
N TRP A 124 -3.00 8.81 -6.43
CA TRP A 124 -1.83 9.06 -7.26
C TRP A 124 -2.20 9.27 -8.72
N PHE A 125 -1.31 9.92 -9.46
CA PHE A 125 -1.41 10.06 -10.91
C PHE A 125 -0.03 10.21 -11.55
N GLU A 126 0.05 9.83 -12.82
CA GLU A 126 1.19 10.07 -13.71
C GLU A 126 0.82 11.19 -14.67
N PRO A 127 1.51 12.35 -14.64
CA PRO A 127 1.15 13.48 -15.48
C PRO A 127 1.23 13.14 -16.97
N ALA A 128 0.23 13.61 -17.73
CA ALA A 128 0.32 13.68 -19.18
C ALA A 128 1.14 14.91 -19.62
N ALA A 129 1.59 14.92 -20.87
CA ALA A 129 2.21 16.12 -21.46
C ALA A 129 1.16 17.20 -21.81
N GLU A 130 -0.08 16.80 -22.06
CA GLU A 130 -1.19 17.69 -22.38
C GLU A 130 -2.47 17.17 -21.71
N VAL A 131 -3.39 18.09 -21.41
CA VAL A 131 -4.71 17.74 -20.87
C VAL A 131 -5.56 17.07 -21.95
N ARG A 132 -6.11 15.91 -21.63
CA ARG A 132 -6.95 15.13 -22.55
C ARG A 132 -8.39 15.63 -22.55
N GLU A 133 -8.99 15.72 -23.73
CA GLU A 133 -10.41 16.13 -23.90
C GLU A 133 -11.39 14.95 -23.95
N ASP A 134 -10.89 13.70 -24.02
CA ASP A 134 -11.67 12.50 -24.35
C ASP A 134 -12.14 11.66 -23.14
N GLY A 135 -12.28 12.28 -21.98
CA GLY A 135 -12.78 11.62 -20.76
C GLY A 135 -11.70 11.11 -19.79
N GLY A 136 -10.42 11.26 -20.13
CA GLY A 136 -9.30 11.00 -19.23
C GLY A 136 -8.97 9.51 -19.01
N ALA A 137 -7.92 9.25 -18.23
CA ALA A 137 -7.51 7.88 -17.89
C ALA A 137 -8.50 7.20 -16.92
N GLU A 138 -8.68 5.88 -17.05
CA GLU A 138 -9.53 5.09 -16.14
C GLU A 138 -8.86 4.91 -14.77
N ALA A 139 -9.66 4.92 -13.71
CA ALA A 139 -9.17 4.86 -12.33
C ALA A 139 -8.73 3.44 -11.92
N VAL A 140 -7.51 3.30 -11.41
CA VAL A 140 -7.05 2.05 -10.80
C VAL A 140 -7.25 2.09 -9.28
N ILE A 141 -8.32 1.48 -8.78
CA ILE A 141 -8.60 1.41 -7.33
C ILE A 141 -8.13 0.08 -6.75
N ASP A 142 -7.42 0.18 -5.63
CA ASP A 142 -6.71 -0.89 -4.98
C ASP A 142 -7.01 -0.90 -3.47
N SER A 143 -8.15 -1.49 -3.09
CA SER A 143 -8.64 -1.49 -1.70
C SER A 143 -8.32 -2.78 -0.96
N THR A 144 -7.68 -2.67 0.20
CA THR A 144 -7.56 -3.78 1.18
C THR A 144 -8.54 -3.66 2.35
N VAL A 145 -9.41 -2.65 2.32
CA VAL A 145 -10.53 -2.52 3.25
C VAL A 145 -11.63 -3.45 2.74
N GLU A 146 -11.55 -4.71 3.15
CA GLU A 146 -12.64 -5.66 2.91
C GLU A 146 -13.87 -5.30 3.75
N ASP A 147 -15.04 -5.54 3.15
CA ASP A 147 -16.34 -5.61 3.79
C ASP A 147 -16.34 -6.62 4.96
N GLU A 148 -17.41 -6.63 5.74
CA GLU A 148 -17.62 -7.54 6.88
C GLU A 148 -17.08 -8.96 6.57
N PRO A 149 -16.21 -9.53 7.43
CA PRO A 149 -15.52 -10.78 7.11
C PRO A 149 -16.55 -11.87 6.78
N PRO A 150 -16.33 -12.68 5.73
CA PRO A 150 -17.25 -13.74 5.40
C PRO A 150 -17.50 -14.62 6.64
N PRO A 151 -18.74 -15.10 6.84
CA PRO A 151 -19.05 -15.94 7.99
C PRO A 151 -18.09 -17.12 8.02
N VAL A 152 -17.37 -17.22 9.14
CA VAL A 152 -16.35 -18.24 9.35
C VAL A 152 -17.02 -19.59 9.55
N SER A 153 -16.57 -20.63 8.81
CA SER A 153 -17.11 -21.98 8.95
C SER A 153 -16.87 -22.56 10.35
N GLU A 154 -17.65 -23.58 10.71
CA GLU A 154 -17.39 -24.39 11.92
C GLU A 154 -16.03 -25.09 11.84
N ASP A 155 -15.58 -25.43 10.62
CA ASP A 155 -14.29 -26.10 10.36
C ASP A 155 -13.07 -25.18 10.48
N ALA A 156 -13.28 -23.88 10.60
CA ALA A 156 -12.20 -22.92 10.71
C ALA A 156 -11.39 -23.12 12.01
N ARG A 157 -10.08 -22.98 11.90
CA ARG A 157 -9.14 -23.15 13.00
C ARG A 157 -8.74 -21.82 13.59
N GLU A 158 -8.61 -21.77 14.91
CA GLU A 158 -8.01 -20.63 15.59
C GLU A 158 -6.50 -20.63 15.35
N ILE A 159 -5.99 -19.52 14.83
CA ILE A 159 -4.57 -19.26 14.60
C ILE A 159 -4.15 -18.11 15.52
N ARG A 160 -3.03 -18.29 16.24
CA ARG A 160 -2.47 -17.31 17.17
C ARG A 160 -1.07 -16.89 16.74
N LEU A 161 -0.91 -15.61 16.44
CA LEU A 161 0.39 -14.99 16.20
C LEU A 161 0.84 -14.31 17.48
N LEU A 162 1.93 -14.81 18.08
CA LEU A 162 2.41 -14.34 19.39
C LEU A 162 3.59 -13.39 19.23
N GLY A 163 3.45 -12.16 19.72
CA GLY A 163 4.50 -11.14 19.71
C GLY A 163 4.74 -10.51 18.34
N VAL A 164 3.69 -10.20 17.59
CA VAL A 164 3.77 -9.49 16.29
C VAL A 164 4.42 -8.12 16.51
N ASP A 165 5.66 -7.94 16.05
CA ASP A 165 6.36 -6.63 16.13
C ASP A 165 5.66 -5.62 15.20
N LEU A 166 5.12 -4.55 15.79
CA LEU A 166 4.30 -3.59 15.04
C LEU A 166 5.13 -2.77 14.02
N ARG A 167 6.44 -2.57 14.27
CA ARG A 167 7.31 -1.82 13.36
C ARG A 167 7.67 -2.68 12.15
N LEU A 168 8.04 -3.94 12.38
CA LEU A 168 8.32 -4.89 11.30
C LEU A 168 7.09 -5.14 10.46
N TYR A 169 5.93 -5.36 11.09
CA TYR A 169 4.67 -5.52 10.38
C TYR A 169 4.33 -4.28 9.54
N SER A 170 4.33 -3.08 10.14
CA SER A 170 4.02 -1.84 9.40
C SER A 170 4.98 -1.60 8.24
N SER A 171 6.27 -1.88 8.44
CA SER A 171 7.28 -1.72 7.40
C SER A 171 7.12 -2.73 6.28
N LEU A 172 6.79 -3.98 6.60
CA LEU A 172 6.56 -5.04 5.63
C LEU A 172 5.26 -4.82 4.85
N SER A 173 4.17 -4.43 5.53
CA SER A 173 2.91 -4.07 4.87
C SER A 173 3.13 -2.95 3.86
N ARG A 174 3.84 -1.88 4.23
CA ARG A 174 4.18 -0.80 3.29
C ARG A 174 4.93 -1.31 2.06
N GLN A 175 5.92 -2.17 2.25
CA GLN A 175 6.72 -2.72 1.16
C GLN A 175 5.90 -3.65 0.27
N TYR A 176 5.02 -4.47 0.86
CA TYR A 176 4.04 -5.27 0.15
C TYR A 176 3.12 -4.41 -0.73
N TYR A 177 2.57 -3.32 -0.17
CA TYR A 177 1.73 -2.40 -0.92
C TYR A 177 2.48 -1.74 -2.09
N GLU A 178 3.74 -1.34 -1.86
CA GLU A 178 4.59 -0.78 -2.92
C GLU A 178 4.83 -1.77 -4.07
N LEU A 179 5.14 -3.02 -3.73
CA LEU A 179 5.34 -4.10 -4.69
C LEU A 179 4.06 -4.40 -5.47
N ARG A 180 2.94 -4.65 -4.77
CA ARG A 180 1.65 -4.93 -5.40
C ARG A 180 1.24 -3.83 -6.36
N ARG A 181 1.39 -2.59 -5.90
CA ARG A 181 1.09 -1.41 -6.71
C ARG A 181 1.95 -1.41 -7.97
N GLU A 182 3.28 -1.50 -7.84
CA GLU A 182 4.20 -1.50 -8.99
C GLU A 182 3.89 -2.62 -10.00
N LEU A 183 3.61 -3.84 -9.52
CA LEU A 183 3.24 -4.97 -10.39
C LEU A 183 1.92 -4.73 -11.12
N ARG A 184 0.91 -4.21 -10.43
CA ARG A 184 -0.38 -3.86 -11.05
C ARG A 184 -0.22 -2.78 -12.11
N LEU A 185 0.68 -1.84 -11.89
CA LEU A 185 0.96 -0.77 -12.84
C LEU A 185 1.67 -1.28 -14.09
N LEU A 186 2.66 -2.15 -13.94
CA LEU A 186 3.30 -2.83 -15.07
C LEU A 186 2.29 -3.68 -15.84
N ALA A 187 1.38 -4.36 -15.13
CA ALA A 187 0.33 -5.16 -15.73
C ALA A 187 -0.64 -4.32 -16.57
N VAL A 188 -1.02 -3.13 -16.12
CA VAL A 188 -1.97 -2.26 -16.84
C VAL A 188 -1.29 -1.45 -17.96
N ALA A 189 -0.12 -0.88 -17.70
CA ALA A 189 0.54 0.02 -18.66
C ALA A 189 1.37 -0.70 -19.73
N HIS A 190 1.87 -1.91 -19.44
CA HIS A 190 2.86 -2.60 -20.27
C HIS A 190 2.65 -4.13 -20.30
N GLN A 191 1.40 -4.58 -20.41
CA GLN A 191 1.04 -6.00 -20.33
C GLN A 191 1.85 -6.90 -21.29
N ASP A 192 2.10 -6.43 -22.53
CA ASP A 192 2.84 -7.20 -23.55
C ASP A 192 4.33 -7.37 -23.23
N HIS A 193 4.89 -6.49 -22.39
CA HIS A 193 6.32 -6.48 -22.06
C HIS A 193 6.62 -7.15 -20.70
N TYR A 194 5.62 -7.24 -19.82
CA TYR A 194 5.77 -7.79 -18.46
C TYR A 194 4.64 -8.75 -18.08
N PRO A 195 4.49 -9.90 -18.78
CA PRO A 195 3.42 -10.87 -18.51
C PRO A 195 3.47 -11.42 -17.07
N LEU A 196 4.67 -11.58 -16.52
CA LEU A 196 4.86 -12.03 -15.12
C LEU A 196 4.28 -11.04 -14.09
N ALA A 197 4.25 -9.74 -14.40
CA ALA A 197 3.68 -8.74 -13.50
C ALA A 197 2.16 -8.85 -13.41
N ALA A 198 1.50 -9.21 -14.52
CA ALA A 198 0.06 -9.46 -14.54
C ALA A 198 -0.31 -10.71 -13.71
N ASP A 199 0.44 -11.80 -13.88
CA ASP A 199 0.23 -13.05 -13.12
C ASP A 199 0.44 -12.83 -11.62
N LEU A 200 1.54 -12.16 -11.23
CA LEU A 200 1.81 -11.81 -9.84
C LEU A 200 0.70 -10.90 -9.27
N SER A 201 0.28 -9.87 -10.01
CA SER A 201 -0.78 -8.96 -9.58
C SER A 201 -2.11 -9.71 -9.33
N ALA A 202 -2.46 -10.68 -10.19
CA ALA A 202 -3.67 -11.48 -10.03
C ALA A 202 -3.60 -12.40 -8.80
N MET A 203 -2.42 -13.01 -8.56
CA MET A 203 -2.19 -13.86 -7.39
C MET A 203 -2.26 -13.06 -6.08
N PHE A 204 -1.64 -11.88 -6.01
CA PHE A 204 -1.75 -10.98 -4.85
C PHE A 204 -3.21 -10.62 -4.53
N ALA A 205 -3.99 -10.27 -5.54
CA ALA A 205 -5.41 -9.96 -5.36
C ALA A 205 -6.23 -11.18 -4.90
N SER A 206 -5.85 -12.40 -5.28
CA SER A 206 -6.50 -13.62 -4.80
C SER A 206 -6.19 -13.90 -3.33
N PHE A 207 -4.93 -13.71 -2.92
CA PHE A 207 -4.48 -13.94 -1.56
C PHE A 207 -5.14 -12.97 -0.57
N GLU A 208 -5.22 -11.68 -0.92
CA GLU A 208 -5.85 -10.66 -0.07
C GLU A 208 -7.30 -11.02 0.25
N ARG A 209 -8.04 -11.55 -0.73
CA ARG A 209 -9.43 -12.01 -0.54
C ARG A 209 -9.60 -13.17 0.43
N GLN A 210 -8.51 -13.85 0.79
CA GLN A 210 -8.52 -15.10 1.53
C GLN A 210 -7.89 -14.96 2.92
N ILE A 211 -7.25 -13.83 3.22
CA ILE A 211 -6.57 -13.59 4.49
C ILE A 211 -7.44 -12.69 5.37
N PRO A 212 -7.85 -13.13 6.56
CA PRO A 212 -8.66 -12.31 7.45
C PRO A 212 -7.98 -10.97 7.79
N GLY A 213 -8.72 -9.87 7.67
CA GLY A 213 -8.26 -8.53 8.07
C GLY A 213 -7.99 -8.34 9.58
N ASP A 214 -8.15 -9.39 10.40
CA ASP A 214 -7.96 -9.37 11.86
C ASP A 214 -6.55 -8.96 12.27
N LEU A 215 -5.52 -9.46 11.57
CA LEU A 215 -4.14 -9.09 11.84
C LEU A 215 -3.92 -7.59 11.68
N HIS A 216 -4.37 -7.05 10.55
CA HIS A 216 -4.22 -5.63 10.26
C HIS A 216 -5.05 -4.78 11.26
N ARG A 217 -6.26 -5.21 11.63
CA ARG A 217 -7.09 -4.55 12.65
C ARG A 217 -6.41 -4.53 14.03
N ALA A 218 -5.90 -5.68 14.49
CA ALA A 218 -5.27 -5.84 15.80
C ALA A 218 -3.97 -5.01 15.90
N VAL A 219 -3.12 -5.05 14.87
CA VAL A 219 -1.92 -4.21 14.77
C VAL A 219 -2.30 -2.73 14.86
N ARG A 220 -3.34 -2.28 14.14
CA ARG A 220 -3.76 -0.87 14.17
C ARG A 220 -4.26 -0.44 15.55
N ALA A 221 -5.05 -1.28 16.21
CA ALA A 221 -5.53 -1.01 17.57
C ALA A 221 -4.37 -0.92 18.56
N ALA A 222 -3.44 -1.87 18.50
CA ALA A 222 -2.24 -1.88 19.34
C ALA A 222 -1.34 -0.67 19.10
N ARG A 223 -1.16 -0.26 17.84
CA ARG A 223 -0.36 0.92 17.46
C ARG A 223 -0.96 2.21 18.00
N ARG A 224 -2.28 2.37 17.93
CA ARG A 224 -3.01 3.52 18.53
C ARG A 224 -2.80 3.62 20.04
N ASN A 225 -2.62 2.48 20.70
CA ASN A 225 -2.36 2.40 22.13
C ASN A 225 -0.87 2.51 22.49
N GLY A 226 0.02 2.78 21.52
CA GLY A 226 1.46 2.94 21.74
C GLY A 226 2.20 1.63 22.04
N ALA A 227 1.59 0.47 21.78
CA ALA A 227 2.25 -0.82 21.96
C ALA A 227 3.40 -1.01 20.96
N ARG A 228 4.38 -1.85 21.32
CA ARG A 228 5.48 -2.23 20.42
C ARG A 228 5.26 -3.58 19.74
N ALA A 229 4.48 -4.46 20.37
CA ALA A 229 4.08 -5.76 19.85
C ALA A 229 2.64 -6.08 20.28
N VAL A 230 2.02 -7.04 19.61
CA VAL A 230 0.66 -7.52 19.92
C VAL A 230 0.52 -9.01 19.66
N ASP A 231 -0.29 -9.69 20.47
CA ASP A 231 -0.74 -11.04 20.18
C ASP A 231 -2.06 -10.97 19.40
N VAL A 232 -2.15 -11.75 18.32
CA VAL A 232 -3.32 -11.73 17.43
C VAL A 232 -3.90 -13.13 17.34
N SER A 233 -5.19 -13.26 17.62
CA SER A 233 -5.99 -14.44 17.29
C SER A 233 -6.85 -14.15 16.06
N MET A 234 -6.89 -15.09 15.12
CA MET A 234 -7.76 -15.06 13.94
C MET A 234 -8.29 -16.45 13.65
N ARG A 235 -9.40 -16.57 12.91
CA ARG A 235 -9.90 -17.85 12.43
C ARG A 235 -9.64 -17.99 10.94
N MET A 236 -9.14 -19.14 10.51
CA MET A 236 -8.80 -19.42 9.12
C MET A 236 -9.34 -20.78 8.68
N GLU A 237 -9.82 -20.85 7.45
CA GLU A 237 -10.23 -22.10 6.83
C GLU A 237 -9.02 -23.01 6.55
N PRO A 238 -9.14 -24.34 6.70
CA PRO A 238 -8.05 -25.28 6.40
C PRO A 238 -7.46 -25.12 4.98
N GLU A 239 -8.28 -24.79 4.00
CA GLU A 239 -7.90 -24.59 2.60
C GLU A 239 -6.95 -23.41 2.41
N ALA A 240 -6.97 -22.43 3.33
CA ALA A 240 -6.06 -21.28 3.28
C ALA A 240 -4.59 -21.68 3.36
N SER A 241 -4.27 -22.87 3.90
CA SER A 241 -2.88 -23.36 4.01
C SER A 241 -2.16 -23.43 2.64
N ALA A 242 -2.85 -23.89 1.59
CA ALA A 242 -2.29 -23.97 0.25
C ALA A 242 -2.02 -22.58 -0.35
N ILE A 243 -2.93 -21.65 -0.12
CA ILE A 243 -2.83 -20.25 -0.54
C ILE A 243 -1.66 -19.55 0.17
N VAL A 244 -1.56 -19.71 1.49
CA VAL A 244 -0.47 -19.14 2.29
C VAL A 244 0.89 -19.71 1.87
N SER A 245 0.95 -21.01 1.56
CA SER A 245 2.18 -21.64 1.07
C SER A 245 2.59 -21.08 -0.30
N THR A 246 1.63 -20.94 -1.22
CA THR A 246 1.85 -20.32 -2.54
C THR A 246 2.33 -18.88 -2.39
N MET A 247 1.79 -18.14 -1.42
CA MET A 247 2.20 -16.76 -1.14
C MET A 247 3.67 -16.66 -0.72
N ILE A 248 4.14 -17.58 0.12
CA ILE A 248 5.55 -17.62 0.56
C ILE A 248 6.47 -17.77 -0.66
N GLU A 249 6.16 -18.72 -1.55
CA GLU A 249 6.92 -18.96 -2.78
C GLU A 249 6.88 -17.75 -3.72
N MET A 250 5.69 -17.15 -3.87
CA MET A 250 5.49 -15.98 -4.72
C MET A 250 6.30 -14.78 -4.24
N PHE A 251 6.40 -14.54 -2.93
CA PHE A 251 7.23 -13.45 -2.42
C PHE A 251 8.71 -13.62 -2.73
N ASP A 252 9.20 -14.86 -2.71
CA ASP A 252 10.57 -15.16 -3.11
C ASP A 252 10.76 -14.96 -4.62
N LEU A 253 9.75 -15.28 -5.44
CA LEU A 253 9.74 -14.98 -6.87
C LEU A 253 9.72 -13.47 -7.14
N ALA A 254 8.88 -12.71 -6.42
CA ALA A 254 8.80 -11.26 -6.56
C ALA A 254 10.12 -10.58 -6.17
N ASP A 255 10.75 -11.00 -5.08
CA ASP A 255 12.09 -10.50 -4.72
C ASP A 255 13.14 -10.79 -5.81
N ALA A 256 13.07 -11.97 -6.44
CA ALA A 256 13.94 -12.32 -7.56
C ALA A 256 13.66 -11.46 -8.81
N PHE A 257 12.39 -11.21 -9.11
CA PHE A 257 11.95 -10.34 -10.21
C PHE A 257 12.43 -8.90 -10.01
N CYS A 258 12.23 -8.34 -8.81
CA CYS A 258 12.71 -6.99 -8.47
C CYS A 258 14.24 -6.87 -8.61
N LYS A 259 14.98 -7.93 -8.26
CA LYS A 259 16.44 -7.99 -8.42
C LYS A 259 16.86 -8.02 -9.90
N ALA A 260 16.11 -8.71 -10.76
CA ALA A 260 16.42 -8.87 -12.17
C ALA A 260 16.03 -7.64 -13.01
N GLU A 261 14.82 -7.13 -12.82
CA GLU A 261 14.22 -6.06 -13.63
C GLU A 261 14.44 -4.65 -13.06
N ARG A 262 15.22 -4.52 -11.97
CA ARG A 262 15.56 -3.23 -11.33
C ARG A 262 14.32 -2.40 -10.98
N LEU A 263 13.24 -3.07 -10.56
CA LEU A 263 12.03 -2.43 -10.08
C LEU A 263 12.31 -1.54 -8.87
N LEU A 264 11.48 -0.52 -8.71
CA LEU A 264 11.58 0.51 -7.67
C LEU A 264 11.28 -0.02 -6.28
N SER A 265 10.53 -1.13 -6.17
CA SER A 265 10.14 -1.70 -4.89
C SER A 265 11.35 -2.16 -4.09
N LEU A 266 11.54 -1.54 -2.93
CA LEU A 266 12.59 -1.85 -1.97
C LEU A 266 12.55 -3.35 -1.64
N GLN A 267 13.64 -4.05 -1.94
CA GLN A 267 13.84 -5.45 -1.57
C GLN A 267 13.62 -5.65 -0.07
N ARG A 268 12.97 -6.76 0.33
CA ARG A 268 12.84 -7.12 1.75
C ARG A 268 14.21 -7.14 2.42
N THR A 269 14.33 -6.41 3.53
CA THR A 269 15.47 -6.56 4.45
C THR A 269 15.49 -7.99 5.04
N PRO A 270 16.64 -8.47 5.53
CA PRO A 270 16.72 -9.78 6.19
C PRO A 270 15.70 -9.94 7.32
N ASP A 271 15.54 -8.92 8.17
CA ASP A 271 14.59 -8.93 9.29
C ASP A 271 13.14 -8.99 8.81
N GLN A 272 12.79 -8.22 7.76
CA GLN A 272 11.46 -8.29 7.14
C GLN A 272 11.19 -9.66 6.54
N ARG A 273 12.18 -10.28 5.87
CA ARG A 273 12.03 -11.61 5.29
C ARG A 273 11.83 -12.66 6.38
N SER A 274 12.64 -12.65 7.43
CA SER A 274 12.47 -13.55 8.57
C SER A 274 11.11 -13.37 9.24
N PHE A 275 10.67 -12.14 9.44
CA PHE A 275 9.35 -11.84 10.03
C PHE A 275 8.21 -12.34 9.16
N HIS A 276 8.32 -12.12 7.86
CA HIS A 276 7.34 -12.56 6.87
C HIS A 276 7.20 -14.09 6.85
N LEU A 277 8.34 -14.78 6.75
CA LEU A 277 8.37 -16.24 6.77
C LEU A 277 7.83 -16.80 8.09
N TRP A 278 8.09 -16.13 9.21
CA TRP A 278 7.56 -16.54 10.50
C TRP A 278 6.02 -16.46 10.54
N TYR A 279 5.39 -15.31 10.25
CA TYR A 279 3.95 -15.21 10.48
C TYR A 279 3.14 -16.02 9.45
N LEU A 280 3.58 -16.09 8.18
CA LEU A 280 2.94 -16.96 7.19
C LEU A 280 3.20 -18.44 7.51
N GLY A 281 4.41 -18.77 7.96
CA GLY A 281 4.76 -20.11 8.41
C GLY A 281 3.94 -20.56 9.62
N GLU A 282 3.66 -19.66 10.58
CA GLU A 282 2.79 -19.95 11.71
C GLU A 282 1.36 -20.25 11.30
N MET A 283 0.82 -19.53 10.31
CA MET A 283 -0.49 -19.85 9.76
C MET A 283 -0.52 -21.28 9.20
N VAL A 284 0.47 -21.66 8.38
CA VAL A 284 0.57 -23.01 7.80
C VAL A 284 0.72 -24.08 8.89
N ARG A 285 1.63 -23.88 9.85
CA ARG A 285 1.89 -24.82 10.96
C ARG A 285 0.66 -25.04 11.83
N GLN A 286 -0.02 -23.97 12.24
CA GLN A 286 -1.19 -24.07 13.12
C GLN A 286 -2.42 -24.61 12.39
N LEU A 287 -2.56 -24.33 11.09
CA LEU A 287 -3.57 -25.00 10.24
C LEU A 287 -3.34 -26.53 10.18
N ALA A 288 -2.08 -26.98 10.23
CA ALA A 288 -1.72 -28.39 10.37
C ALA A 288 -1.89 -28.95 11.80
N GLY A 289 -2.28 -28.12 12.77
CA GLY A 289 -2.54 -28.52 14.16
C GLY A 289 -1.33 -28.39 15.10
N GLU A 290 -0.26 -27.71 14.69
CA GLU A 290 0.88 -27.45 15.57
C GLU A 290 0.60 -26.32 16.58
N GLN A 291 1.38 -26.29 17.68
CA GLN A 291 1.31 -25.24 18.70
C GLN A 291 1.95 -23.92 18.20
N PRO A 292 1.39 -22.75 18.62
CA PRO A 292 1.90 -21.43 18.21
C PRO A 292 3.30 -21.18 18.77
N ARG A 293 4.15 -20.54 17.96
CA ARG A 293 5.47 -20.05 18.40
C ARG A 293 5.51 -18.52 18.37
N SER A 294 6.26 -17.93 19.30
CA SER A 294 6.43 -16.48 19.35
C SER A 294 7.56 -16.02 18.43
N TRP A 295 7.39 -14.86 17.81
CA TRP A 295 8.39 -14.22 16.95
C TRP A 295 9.78 -14.13 17.58
N HIS A 296 9.87 -13.88 18.89
CA HIS A 296 11.14 -13.73 19.61
C HIS A 296 11.69 -15.02 20.22
N SER A 297 11.01 -16.16 20.03
CA SER A 297 11.45 -17.43 20.63
C SER A 297 12.50 -18.18 19.81
N GLU A 298 12.79 -17.77 18.57
CA GLU A 298 13.74 -18.47 17.68
C GLU A 298 15.01 -17.69 17.28
N GLY A 299 15.37 -16.59 17.95
CA GLY A 299 16.65 -15.92 17.65
C GLY A 299 17.07 -14.82 18.62
N GLY A 300 17.86 -15.17 19.63
CA GLY A 300 18.51 -14.18 20.50
C GLY A 300 18.89 -14.68 21.88
N GLY A 301 19.81 -15.65 21.96
CA GLY A 301 20.57 -15.83 23.19
C GLY A 301 21.44 -14.59 23.46
N SER A 302 21.12 -13.83 24.50
CA SER A 302 22.08 -13.10 25.34
C SER A 302 21.35 -12.37 26.46
N GLY A 303 21.52 -12.84 27.69
CA GLY A 303 21.41 -11.99 28.89
C GLY A 303 20.11 -12.07 29.67
N ILE A 304 19.74 -13.25 30.18
CA ILE A 304 19.15 -13.28 31.54
C ILE A 304 20.29 -12.89 32.48
N VAL A 305 20.32 -11.64 32.91
CA VAL A 305 21.05 -11.29 34.13
C VAL A 305 20.08 -11.58 35.27
N ASP A 306 20.24 -12.76 35.86
CA ASP A 306 19.74 -13.05 37.19
C ASP A 306 20.36 -12.04 38.15
N ALA A 307 19.57 -11.08 38.61
CA ALA A 307 19.93 -10.26 39.74
C ALA A 307 19.62 -11.05 41.02
N GLN A 308 20.45 -12.04 41.32
CA GLN A 308 20.56 -12.61 42.66
C GLN A 308 22.04 -12.65 43.10
N HIS A 309 22.31 -11.90 44.16
CA HIS A 309 23.41 -12.03 45.14
C HIS A 309 24.84 -11.76 44.69
N VAL A 310 25.41 -10.62 45.13
CA VAL A 310 26.70 -10.38 45.84
C VAL A 310 26.68 -8.85 46.17
N SER A 311 26.83 -8.28 47.37
CA SER A 311 27.13 -8.66 48.76
C SER A 311 26.43 -7.64 49.69
#